data_AF-A0A6C2D2W9-F1
#
_entry.id   AF-A0A6C2D2W9-F1
#
_cell.length_a   1.000
_cell.length_b   1.000
_cell.length_c   1.000
_cell.angle_alpha   90.00
_cell.angle_beta   90.00
_cell.angle_gamma   90.00
#
_symmetry.space_group_name_H-M   'P 1'
#
loop_
_entity.id
_entity.type
_entity.pdbx_description
1 polymer ?
#
loop_
_entity_poly.entity_id
_entity_poly.type
_entity_poly.pdbx_seq_one_letter_code
_entity_poly.pdbx_strand_id
1 'polypeptide(L)' 'FRVETALSNSQLVLIFAAMHRLSELSRYDPIALAGHFNVNHNWLLSEFIRMAPGQFVYGMASEITGLEFIRPDAF' A
#
# COMPACT_ATOMS: atom_id res chain seq x y z
N PHE A 1 8.37 27.55 5.51
CA PHE A 1 8.58 26.79 4.26
C PHE A 1 7.97 25.41 4.41
N ARG A 2 6.69 25.26 4.02
CA ARG A 2 6.03 23.96 3.98
C ARG A 2 6.31 23.39 2.60
N VAL A 3 7.27 22.48 2.53
CA VAL A 3 7.55 21.76 1.28
C VAL A 3 6.43 20.75 1.13
N GLU A 4 5.37 21.15 0.42
CA GLU A 4 4.41 20.20 -0.13
C GLU A 4 5.13 19.52 -1.31
N THR A 5 5.85 18.44 -1.01
CA THR A 5 6.20 17.46 -2.06
C THR A 5 4.89 16.82 -2.50
N ALA A 6 4.13 17.51 -3.34
CA ALA A 6 2.93 16.97 -3.94
C ALA A 6 3.37 15.78 -4.80
N LEU A 7 3.17 14.56 -4.28
CA LEU A 7 3.30 13.33 -5.05
C LEU A 7 2.33 13.45 -6.22
N SER A 8 2.86 13.64 -7.44
CA SER A 8 2.08 13.74 -8.69
C SER A 8 1.26 12.47 -8.99
N ASN A 9 1.52 11.38 -8.27
CA ASN A 9 0.86 10.11 -8.44
C ASN A 9 -0.35 9.99 -7.50
N SER A 10 -1.47 9.49 -8.03
CA SER A 10 -2.63 9.11 -7.23
C SER A 10 -2.23 8.15 -6.12
N GLN A 11 -2.73 8.37 -4.90
CA GLN A 11 -2.49 7.53 -3.72
C GLN A 11 -2.68 6.04 -4.02
N LEU A 12 -3.67 5.70 -4.84
CA LEU A 12 -3.97 4.34 -5.26
C LEU A 12 -2.80 3.69 -6.00
N VAL A 13 -2.15 4.44 -6.90
CA VAL A 13 -1.00 3.96 -7.70
C VAL A 13 0.20 3.67 -6.79
N LEU A 14 0.43 4.51 -5.79
CA LEU A 14 1.50 4.30 -4.81
C LEU A 14 1.24 3.06 -3.95
N ILE A 15 -0.01 2.87 -3.51
CA ILE A 15 -0.42 1.66 -2.78
C ILE A 15 -0.22 0.42 -3.64
N PHE A 16 -0.62 0.45 -4.92
CA PHE A 16 -0.41 -0.65 -5.85
C PHE A 16 1.07 -0.99 -6.02
N ALA A 17 1.92 -0.01 -6.30
CA ALA A 17 3.35 -0.22 -6.48
C ALA A 17 4.01 -0.79 -5.21
N ALA A 18 3.67 -0.25 -4.04
CA ALA A 18 4.22 -0.71 -2.76
C ALA A 18 3.76 -2.13 -2.41
N MET A 19 2.46 -2.44 -2.55
CA MET A 19 1.91 -3.77 -2.31
C MET A 19 2.44 -4.80 -3.30
N HIS A 20 2.62 -4.41 -4.57
CA HIS A 20 3.26 -5.25 -5.58
C HIS A 20 4.68 -5.61 -5.15
N ARG A 21 5.51 -4.60 -4.82
CA ARG A 21 6.89 -4.81 -4.37
C ARG A 21 6.99 -5.67 -3.11
N LEU A 22 6.10 -5.44 -2.14
CA LEU A 22 6.00 -6.26 -0.93
C LEU A 22 5.69 -7.73 -1.26
N SER A 23 4.79 -7.96 -2.21
CA SER A 23 4.43 -9.31 -2.65
C SER A 23 5.58 -10.02 -3.38
N GLU A 24 6.44 -9.28 -4.08
CA GLU A 24 7.64 -9.84 -4.71
C GLU A 24 8.69 -10.20 -3.65
N LEU A 25 8.96 -9.29 -2.70
CA LEU A 25 9.91 -9.52 -1.62
C LEU A 25 9.49 -10.71 -0.76
N SER A 26 8.20 -10.84 -0.42
CA SER A 26 7.75 -11.98 0.40
C SER A 26 7.89 -13.33 -0.31
N ARG A 27 7.78 -13.36 -1.65
CA ARG A 27 7.88 -14.57 -2.47
C ARG A 27 9.31 -14.94 -2.83
N TYR A 28 10.10 -13.95 -3.22
CA TYR A 28 11.41 -14.18 -3.85
C TYR A 28 12.58 -13.83 -2.94
N ASP A 29 12.41 -12.95 -1.95
CA ASP A 29 13.48 -12.55 -1.02
C ASP A 29 12.96 -12.25 0.40
N PRO A 30 12.46 -13.27 1.12
CA PRO A 30 11.87 -13.09 2.44
C PRO A 30 12.90 -12.65 3.50
N ILE A 31 14.19 -12.92 3.28
CA ILE A 31 15.27 -12.53 4.21
C ILE A 31 15.50 -11.02 4.11
N ALA A 32 15.58 -10.46 2.89
CA ALA A 32 15.64 -9.01 2.72
C ALA A 32 14.39 -8.33 3.29
N LEU A 33 13.21 -8.92 3.08
CA LEU A 33 11.96 -8.42 3.66
C LEU A 33 12.05 -8.36 5.19
N ALA A 34 12.49 -9.44 5.85
CA ALA A 34 12.68 -9.47 7.29
C ALA A 34 13.69 -8.41 7.77
N GLY A 35 14.74 -8.16 6.98
CA GLY A 35 15.70 -7.08 7.21
C GLY A 35 15.04 -5.69 7.28
N HIS A 36 14.06 -5.42 6.40
CA HIS A 36 13.29 -4.17 6.43
C HIS A 36 12.41 -4.00 7.68
N PHE A 37 12.04 -5.10 8.35
CA PHE A 37 11.32 -5.04 9.63
C PHE A 37 12.25 -4.90 10.85
N ASN A 38 13.55 -5.07 10.66
CA ASN A 38 14.52 -5.03 11.77
C ASN A 38 15.24 -3.67 11.89
N VAL A 39 14.85 -2.66 11.09
CA VAL A 39 15.42 -1.30 11.14
C VAL A 39 14.55 -0.33 11.95
N ASN A 40 15.13 0.78 12.42
CA ASN A 40 14.47 1.79 13.26
C ASN A 40 13.16 2.40 12.67
N HIS A 41 12.92 2.26 11.37
CA HIS A 41 11.73 2.80 10.70
C HIS A 41 10.73 1.70 10.27
N ASN A 42 10.82 0.50 10.86
CA ASN A 42 9.91 -0.61 10.58
C ASN A 42 8.43 -0.27 10.85
N TRP A 43 8.18 0.71 11.72
CA TRP A 43 6.85 1.12 12.13
C TRP A 43 6.06 1.64 10.94
N LEU A 44 6.71 2.33 9.99
CA LEU A 44 6.06 2.86 8.81
C LEU A 44 5.61 1.73 7.89
N LEU A 45 6.46 0.72 7.69
CA LEU A 45 6.13 -0.45 6.87
C LEU A 45 5.04 -1.29 7.52
N SER A 46 5.12 -1.47 8.84
CA SER A 46 4.14 -2.21 9.63
C SER A 46 2.77 -1.52 9.58
N GLU A 47 2.75 -0.20 9.74
CA GLU A 47 1.53 0.60 9.65
C GLU A 47 0.96 0.60 8.23
N PHE A 48 1.80 0.71 7.21
CA PHE A 48 1.37 0.59 5.82
C PHE A 48 0.69 -0.75 5.55
N ILE A 49 1.30 -1.87 5.94
CA ILE A 49 0.74 -3.21 5.74
C ILE A 49 -0.55 -3.41 6.53
N ARG A 50 -0.70 -2.73 7.68
CA ARG A 50 -1.92 -2.78 8.48
C ARG A 50 -3.07 -2.00 7.83
N MET A 51 -2.78 -0.84 7.23
CA MET A 51 -3.79 0.13 6.80
C MET A 51 -4.14 0.03 5.31
N ALA A 52 -3.17 -0.29 4.45
CA ALA A 52 -3.31 -0.30 3.00
C ALA A 52 -4.17 -1.45 2.39
N PRO A 53 -4.25 -2.67 2.97
CA PRO A 53 -4.93 -3.80 2.32
C PRO A 53 -6.39 -3.52 1.96
N GLY A 54 -7.11 -2.80 2.80
CA GLY A 54 -8.49 -2.40 2.50
C GLY A 54 -8.56 -1.57 1.23
N GLN A 55 -7.81 -0.46 1.17
CA GLN A 55 -7.77 0.41 -0.02
C GLN A 55 -7.26 -0.32 -1.26
N PHE A 56 -6.30 -1.22 -1.10
CA PHE A 56 -5.76 -2.05 -2.18
C PHE A 56 -6.82 -2.98 -2.77
N VAL A 57 -7.56 -3.73 -1.94
CA VAL A 57 -8.58 -4.66 -2.41
C VAL A 57 -9.74 -3.93 -3.08
N TYR A 58 -10.21 -2.82 -2.50
CA TYR A 58 -11.26 -2.01 -3.14
C TYR A 58 -10.78 -1.44 -4.47
N GLY A 59 -9.56 -0.90 -4.53
CA GLY A 59 -8.96 -0.42 -5.77
C GLY A 59 -8.91 -1.51 -6.84
N MET A 60 -8.45 -2.72 -6.50
CA MET A 60 -8.42 -3.85 -7.44
C MET A 60 -9.83 -4.24 -7.91
N ALA A 61 -10.78 -4.35 -6.99
CA ALA A 61 -12.15 -4.72 -7.32
C ALA A 61 -12.78 -3.69 -8.26
N SER A 62 -12.59 -2.39 -8.00
CA SER A 62 -13.07 -1.33 -8.87
C SER A 62 -12.45 -1.40 -10.25
N GLU A 63 -11.13 -1.60 -10.36
CA GLU A 63 -10.43 -1.72 -11.63
C GLU A 63 -10.88 -2.96 -12.44
N ILE A 64 -11.07 -4.11 -11.77
CA ILE A 64 -11.49 -5.35 -12.43
C ILE A 64 -12.92 -5.26 -12.96
N THR A 65 -13.82 -4.64 -12.19
CA THR A 65 -15.27 -4.63 -12.51
C THR A 65 -15.72 -3.36 -13.23
N GLY A 66 -14.93 -2.29 -13.19
CA GLY A 66 -15.33 -0.96 -13.64
C GLY A 66 -16.38 -0.29 -12.74
N LEU A 67 -16.65 -0.84 -11.55
CA LEU A 67 -17.66 -0.33 -10.61
C LEU A 67 -17.00 0.31 -9.40
N GLU A 68 -17.59 1.38 -8.86
CA GLU A 68 -17.10 1.99 -7.63
C GLU A 68 -17.64 1.24 -6.40
N PHE A 69 -16.73 0.73 -5.57
CA PHE A 69 -17.10 0.09 -4.30
C PHE A 69 -16.98 1.10 -3.14
N ILE A 70 -18.11 1.37 -2.50
CA ILE A 70 -18.19 2.22 -1.32
C ILE A 70 -18.40 1.30 -0.11
N ARG A 71 -17.70 1.55 0.99
CA ARG A 71 -17.95 0.79 2.21
C ARG A 71 -19.32 1.15 2.79
N PRO A 72 -20.09 0.21 3.33
CA PRO A 72 -21.42 0.48 3.88
C PRO A 72 -21.41 1.48 5.05
N ASP A 73 -20.28 1.63 5.74
CA ASP A 73 -20.04 2.53 6.87
C ASP A 73 -19.47 3.90 6.47
N ALA A 74 -19.35 4.19 5.18
CA ALA A 74 -18.80 5.45 4.68
C ALA A 74 -19.84 6.59 4.55
N PHE A 75 -20.98 6.49 5.25
CA PHE A 75 -22.06 7.48 5.28
C PHE A 75 -22.14 8.21 6.63
#